data_AF-A0A7C1YJC2-F1
#
_entry.id   AF-A0A7C1YJC2-F1
#
_cell.length_a   1.000
_cell.length_b   1.000
_cell.length_c   1.000
_cell.angle_alpha   90.00
_cell.angle_beta   90.00
_cell.angle_gamma   90.00
#
_symmetry.space_group_name_H-M   'P 1'
#
loop_
_entity.id
_entity.type
_entity.pdbx_description
1 polymer ?
#
loop_
_entity_poly.entity_id
_entity_poly.type
_entity_poly.pdbx_seq_one_letter_code
_entity_poly.pdbx_strand_id
1 'polypeptide(L)'
;MTTNVPEGYQGSGELAASIALESYEPLFRRAPRTDDEGKPLSDFMMVIPRLRTRPPRFIQETIRKIELVLHQYSHLVVFADLNLRINVLWVITRPVPGACLDLPVAINNEVPDALLVAQPRFY
;
A
#
# COMPACT_ATOMS: atom_id res chain seq x y z
N MET A 1 36.20 -40.05 -33.32
CA MET A 1 35.16 -41.03 -33.74
C MET A 1 34.24 -41.27 -32.54
N THR A 2 32.95 -41.54 -32.84
CA THR A 2 31.77 -41.75 -31.96
C THR A 2 31.21 -40.50 -31.25
N THR A 3 30.10 -39.87 -31.70
CA THR A 3 28.64 -40.20 -31.53
C THR A 3 28.22 -40.26 -30.06
N ASN A 4 27.12 -39.71 -29.53
CA ASN A 4 25.84 -39.22 -30.04
C ASN A 4 25.16 -38.34 -28.96
N VAL A 5 24.33 -37.40 -29.42
CA VAL A 5 23.27 -36.62 -28.75
C VAL A 5 21.97 -37.51 -28.68
N PRO A 6 20.79 -37.18 -28.08
CA PRO A 6 20.31 -36.20 -27.06
C PRO A 6 19.44 -36.84 -25.95
N GLU A 7 19.18 -36.13 -24.83
CA GLU A 7 17.84 -36.01 -24.19
C GLU A 7 17.84 -34.66 -23.46
N GLY A 8 17.10 -33.64 -23.89
CA GLY A 8 15.68 -33.52 -23.62
C GLY A 8 15.49 -32.39 -22.60
N TYR A 9 14.99 -31.23 -23.04
CA TYR A 9 13.99 -30.39 -22.37
C TYR A 9 13.82 -29.10 -23.17
N GLN A 10 12.85 -29.14 -24.11
CA GLN A 10 12.17 -27.95 -24.58
C GLN A 10 11.32 -27.41 -23.43
N GLY A 11 11.63 -26.20 -22.98
CA GLY A 11 10.79 -25.37 -22.15
C GLY A 11 10.64 -24.01 -22.82
N SER A 12 9.88 -23.98 -23.90
CA SER A 12 9.41 -22.76 -24.56
C SER A 12 8.51 -22.00 -23.58
N GLY A 13 9.11 -21.05 -22.87
CA GLY A 13 8.45 -20.14 -21.95
C GLY A 13 9.16 -18.80 -22.03
N GLU A 14 9.10 -18.22 -23.23
CA GLU A 14 9.38 -16.81 -23.47
C GLU A 14 8.48 -16.01 -22.51
N LEU A 15 8.99 -15.72 -21.30
CA LEU A 15 8.42 -14.73 -20.40
C LEU A 15 8.65 -13.39 -21.09
N ALA A 16 7.74 -13.14 -22.02
CA ALA A 16 7.68 -11.99 -22.87
C ALA A 16 7.84 -10.74 -22.02
N ALA A 17 8.82 -9.94 -22.43
CA ALA A 17 8.98 -8.56 -22.07
C ALA A 17 9.01 -8.31 -20.56
N SER A 18 10.23 -8.24 -20.04
CA SER A 18 10.71 -7.03 -19.35
C SER A 18 9.57 -6.18 -18.79
N ILE A 19 8.92 -6.65 -17.73
CA ILE A 19 8.36 -5.73 -16.77
C ILE A 19 9.60 -5.06 -16.21
N ALA A 20 10.01 -3.97 -16.86
CA ALA A 20 10.87 -2.99 -16.25
C ALA A 20 10.12 -2.57 -14.99
N LEU A 21 10.41 -3.26 -13.89
CA LEU A 21 10.21 -2.79 -12.55
C LEU A 21 11.12 -1.57 -12.47
N GLU A 22 10.71 -0.47 -13.11
CA GLU A 22 11.28 0.84 -12.86
C GLU A 22 11.27 0.94 -11.34
N SER A 23 12.47 0.97 -10.78
CA SER A 23 12.72 1.09 -9.37
C SER A 23 12.29 2.49 -8.94
N TYR A 24 10.97 2.69 -8.87
CA TYR A 24 10.37 3.56 -7.90
C TYR A 24 11.01 3.17 -6.58
N GLU A 25 11.73 4.12 -5.95
CA GLU A 25 12.41 3.84 -4.70
C GLU A 25 11.53 2.96 -3.80
N PRO A 26 12.09 1.87 -3.23
CA PRO A 26 11.30 0.97 -2.41
C PRO A 26 10.55 1.74 -1.34
N LEU A 27 9.26 1.46 -1.17
CA LEU A 27 8.40 2.14 -0.20
C LEU A 27 9.03 2.21 1.20
N PHE A 28 9.83 1.19 1.58
CA PHE A 28 10.56 1.15 2.85
C PHE A 28 11.58 2.27 3.06
N ARG A 29 12.01 2.95 1.99
CA ARG A 29 12.99 4.05 2.04
C ARG A 29 12.31 5.43 2.17
N ARG A 30 11.00 5.52 1.87
CA ARG A 30 10.20 6.76 1.91
C ARG A 30 9.53 7.01 3.26
N ALA A 31 9.58 6.02 4.14
CA ALA A 31 8.79 5.95 5.35
C ALA A 31 9.69 5.79 6.57
N PRO A 32 9.51 6.59 7.63
CA PRO A 32 10.15 6.32 8.90
C PRO A 32 9.63 4.97 9.43
N ARG A 33 10.55 4.11 9.87
CA ARG A 33 10.22 2.83 10.52
C ARG A 33 10.08 2.95 12.03
N THR A 34 10.64 4.02 12.58
CA THR A 34 10.61 4.34 13.99
C THR A 34 10.17 5.78 14.17
N ASP A 35 9.52 6.08 15.29
CA ASP A 35 9.31 7.46 15.71
C ASP A 35 10.62 8.11 16.20
N ASP A 36 10.52 9.38 16.61
CA ASP A 36 11.65 10.18 17.11
C ASP A 36 12.30 9.58 18.37
N GLU A 37 11.63 8.65 19.06
CA GLU A 37 12.10 7.95 20.27
C GLU A 37 12.63 6.53 19.97
N GLY A 38 12.63 6.11 18.70
CA GLY A 38 13.11 4.78 18.28
C GLY A 38 12.08 3.65 18.44
N LYS A 39 10.81 3.95 18.71
CA LYS A 39 9.74 2.96 18.86
C LYS A 39 9.22 2.51 17.49
N PRO A 40 8.90 1.23 17.28
CA PRO A 40 8.38 0.74 16.00
C PRO A 40 7.07 1.42 15.63
N LEU A 41 6.96 1.91 14.39
CA LEU A 41 5.71 2.43 13.85
C LEU A 41 4.86 1.29 13.28
N SER A 42 3.54 1.43 13.35
CA SER A 42 2.59 0.49 12.74
C SER A 42 2.07 1.08 11.44
N ASP A 43 2.08 0.28 10.37
CA ASP A 43 1.52 0.69 9.09
C ASP A 43 0.30 -0.14 8.71
N PHE A 44 -0.58 0.42 7.89
CA PHE A 44 -1.67 -0.34 7.27
C PHE A 44 -1.90 0.14 5.86
N MET A 45 -2.44 -0.77 5.04
CA MET A 45 -2.78 -0.49 3.65
C MET A 45 -4.27 -0.68 3.41
N MET A 46 -4.88 0.27 2.71
CA MET A 46 -6.24 0.16 2.22
C MET A 46 -6.25 0.25 0.69
N VAL A 47 -7.04 -0.60 0.04
CA VAL A 47 -7.30 -0.55 -1.41
C VAL A 47 -8.66 0.11 -1.62
N ILE A 48 -8.75 1.06 -2.56
CA ILE A 48 -10.00 1.73 -2.94
C ILE A 48 -10.33 1.34 -4.40
N PRO A 49 -11.05 0.23 -4.63
CA PRO A 49 -11.26 -0.30 -5.97
C PRO A 49 -11.88 0.75 -6.89
N ARG A 50 -11.44 0.75 -8.15
CA ARG A 50 -11.98 1.60 -9.22
C ARG A 50 -11.81 3.11 -9.02
N LEU A 51 -11.14 3.59 -7.96
CA LEU A 51 -10.97 5.03 -7.70
C LEU A 51 -10.40 5.77 -8.93
N ARG A 52 -9.31 5.27 -9.52
CA ARG A 52 -8.69 5.84 -10.73
C ARG A 52 -9.60 5.89 -11.98
N THR A 53 -10.63 5.05 -12.02
CA THR A 53 -11.58 4.99 -13.16
C THR A 53 -12.80 5.90 -12.95
N ARG A 54 -12.93 6.51 -11.77
CA ARG A 54 -14.01 7.46 -11.46
C ARG A 54 -13.71 8.83 -12.07
N PRO A 55 -14.74 9.69 -12.25
CA PRO A 55 -14.53 11.06 -12.70
C PRO A 55 -13.60 11.85 -11.75
N PRO A 56 -12.82 12.82 -12.25
CA PRO A 56 -11.88 13.60 -11.43
C PRO A 56 -12.51 14.25 -10.19
N ARG A 57 -13.77 14.71 -10.30
CA ARG A 57 -14.50 15.29 -9.16
C ARG A 57 -14.70 14.28 -8.02
N PHE A 58 -15.02 13.03 -8.35
CA PHE A 58 -15.21 11.96 -7.37
C PHE A 58 -13.88 11.57 -6.71
N ILE A 59 -12.79 11.56 -7.49
CA ILE A 59 -11.44 11.32 -6.96
C ILE A 59 -11.07 12.42 -5.96
N GLN A 60 -11.28 13.70 -6.31
CA GLN A 60 -11.01 14.82 -5.42
C GLN A 60 -11.87 14.81 -4.15
N GLU A 61 -13.15 14.45 -4.27
CA GLU A 61 -14.03 14.30 -3.10
C GLU A 61 -13.54 13.18 -2.17
N THR A 62 -13.14 12.05 -2.74
CA THR A 62 -12.58 10.91 -1.98
C THR A 62 -11.29 11.31 -1.27
N ILE A 63 -10.38 12.02 -1.96
CA ILE A 63 -9.14 12.53 -1.37
C ILE A 63 -9.45 13.46 -0.19
N ARG A 64 -10.37 14.42 -0.36
CA ARG A 64 -10.77 15.33 0.73
C ARG A 64 -11.34 14.60 1.94
N LYS A 65 -12.17 13.57 1.73
CA LYS A 65 -12.71 12.75 2.82
C LYS A 65 -11.60 12.03 3.58
N ILE A 66 -10.66 11.43 2.87
CA ILE A 66 -9.49 10.77 3.47
C ILE A 66 -8.63 11.79 4.24
N GLU A 67 -8.31 12.94 3.66
CA GLU A 67 -7.54 14.00 4.30
C GLU A 67 -8.20 14.48 5.60
N LEU A 68 -9.52 14.65 5.60
CA LEU A 68 -10.28 15.09 6.77
C LEU A 68 -10.19 14.07 7.92
N VAL A 69 -10.33 12.77 7.61
CA VAL A 69 -10.14 11.71 8.60
C VAL A 69 -8.68 11.70 9.09
N LEU A 70 -7.69 11.70 8.20
CA LEU A 70 -6.28 11.71 8.60
C LEU A 70 -5.92 12.92 9.48
N HIS A 71 -6.51 14.08 9.24
CA HIS A 71 -6.31 15.28 10.05
C HIS A 71 -6.88 15.12 11.46
N GLN A 72 -8.05 14.50 11.62
CA GLN A 72 -8.63 14.18 12.95
C GLN A 72 -7.72 13.25 13.76
N TYR A 73 -7.03 12.32 13.07
CA TYR A 73 -6.08 11.39 13.66
C TYR A 73 -4.61 11.83 13.52
N SER A 74 -4.33 13.12 13.31
CA SER A 74 -2.98 13.66 13.09
C SER A 74 -2.00 13.38 14.23
N HIS A 75 -2.50 13.19 15.45
CA HIS A 75 -1.71 12.77 16.60
C HIS A 75 -1.23 11.30 16.51
N LEU A 76 -1.86 10.47 15.68
CA LEU A 76 -1.48 9.09 15.43
C LEU A 76 -0.78 8.93 14.09
N VAL A 77 -1.23 9.63 13.05
CA VAL A 77 -0.69 9.52 11.69
C VAL A 77 0.67 10.20 11.62
N VAL A 78 1.68 9.41 11.25
CA VAL A 78 3.05 9.89 10.98
C VAL A 78 3.23 10.16 9.50
N PHE A 79 2.62 9.32 8.65
CA PHE A 79 2.74 9.43 7.21
C PHE A 79 1.52 8.83 6.53
N ALA A 80 1.11 9.39 5.39
CA ALA A 80 0.09 8.83 4.53
C ALA A 80 0.43 9.10 3.05
N ASP A 81 0.31 8.08 2.21
CA ASP A 81 0.52 8.17 0.76
C ASP A 81 -0.62 7.47 0.02
N LEU A 82 -1.24 8.18 -0.92
CA LEU A 82 -2.27 7.63 -1.80
C LEU A 82 -1.71 7.42 -3.21
N ASN A 83 -1.45 6.15 -3.54
CA ASN A 83 -1.01 5.77 -4.87
C ASN A 83 -2.21 5.49 -5.78
N LEU A 84 -2.63 6.51 -6.53
CA LEU A 84 -3.74 6.42 -7.50
C LEU A 84 -3.47 5.47 -8.67
N ARG A 85 -2.21 5.12 -8.98
CA ARG A 85 -1.91 4.17 -10.08
C ARG A 85 -2.47 2.77 -9.78
N ILE A 86 -2.37 2.37 -8.51
CA ILE A 86 -2.82 1.06 -7.99
C ILE A 86 -4.04 1.17 -7.04
N ASN A 87 -4.53 2.38 -6.78
CA ASN A 87 -5.59 2.70 -5.80
C ASN A 87 -5.30 2.23 -4.37
N VAL A 88 -4.05 2.37 -3.91
CA VAL A 88 -3.64 1.97 -2.56
C VAL A 88 -3.37 3.22 -1.73
N LEU A 89 -4.00 3.29 -0.56
CA LEU A 89 -3.66 4.20 0.52
C LEU A 89 -2.76 3.45 1.52
N TRP A 90 -1.56 3.96 1.74
CA TRP A 90 -0.64 3.47 2.77
C TRP A 90 -0.55 4.50 3.88
N VAL A 91 -0.76 4.08 5.12
CA VAL A 91 -0.73 4.96 6.28
C VAL A 91 0.19 4.36 7.34
N ILE A 92 1.04 5.19 7.91
CA ILE A 92 1.93 4.86 9.01
C ILE A 92 1.48 5.64 10.24
N THR A 93 1.38 4.93 11.35
CA THR A 93 0.82 5.40 12.60
C THR A 93 1.73 5.07 13.77
N ARG A 94 1.65 5.89 14.83
CA ARG A 94 2.23 5.55 16.13
C ARG A 94 1.44 4.38 16.74
N PRO A 95 2.10 3.35 17.29
CA PRO A 95 1.40 2.24 17.93
C PRO A 95 0.72 2.72 19.21
N VAL A 96 -0.62 2.69 19.22
CA VAL A 96 -1.43 2.95 20.42
C VAL A 96 -1.89 1.60 20.97
N PRO A 97 -1.50 1.24 22.21
CA PRO A 97 -2.01 0.05 22.86
C PRO A 97 -3.54 0.09 22.93
N GLY A 98 -4.21 -0.87 22.27
CA GLY A 98 -5.67 -1.02 22.33
C GLY A 98 -6.51 -0.33 21.24
N ALA A 99 -5.92 0.46 20.33
CA ALA A 99 -6.67 1.25 19.33
C ALA A 99 -6.41 0.85 17.86
N CYS A 100 -6.02 -0.39 17.58
CA CYS A 100 -5.54 -0.81 16.25
C CYS A 100 -6.55 -0.72 15.08
N LEU A 101 -7.82 -0.33 15.30
CA LEU A 101 -8.84 -0.37 14.24
C LEU A 101 -9.62 0.94 14.02
N ASP A 102 -9.48 1.95 14.87
CA ASP A 102 -10.36 3.13 14.78
C ASP A 102 -10.13 3.95 13.51
N LEU A 103 -8.86 4.13 13.11
CA LEU A 103 -8.52 4.90 11.92
C LEU A 103 -8.94 4.20 10.60
N PRO A 104 -8.63 2.90 10.36
CA PRO A 104 -9.16 2.18 9.20
C PRO A 104 -10.69 2.17 9.13
N VAL A 105 -11.38 2.04 10.27
CA VAL A 105 -12.84 2.08 10.36
C VAL A 105 -13.38 3.47 10.02
N ALA A 106 -12.77 4.53 10.54
CA ALA A 106 -13.15 5.91 10.21
C ALA A 106 -13.00 6.21 8.71
N ILE A 107 -11.92 5.74 8.09
CA ILE A 107 -11.72 5.87 6.64
C ILE A 107 -12.80 5.09 5.88
N ASN A 108 -13.11 3.87 6.30
CA ASN A 108 -14.16 3.06 5.65
C ASN A 108 -15.56 3.70 5.79
N ASN A 109 -15.87 4.32 6.92
CA ASN A 109 -17.15 5.02 7.12
C ASN A 109 -17.35 6.19 6.14
N GLU A 110 -16.29 6.95 5.85
CA GLU A 110 -16.32 8.07 4.90
C GLU A 110 -16.17 7.61 3.44
N VAL A 111 -15.40 6.55 3.21
CA VAL A 111 -15.11 5.96 1.92
C VAL A 111 -15.39 4.45 1.99
N PRO A 112 -16.64 4.01 1.78
CA PRO A 112 -17.02 2.60 1.91
C PRO A 112 -16.29 1.65 0.97
N ASP A 113 -15.82 2.17 -0.17
CA ASP A 113 -15.00 1.44 -1.13
C ASP A 113 -13.57 1.17 -0.61
N ALA A 114 -13.13 1.80 0.48
CA ALA A 114 -11.79 1.59 1.04
C ALA A 114 -11.75 0.30 1.88
N LEU A 115 -11.07 -0.72 1.37
CA LEU A 115 -10.94 -2.03 1.99
C LEU A 115 -9.56 -2.20 2.63
N LEU A 116 -9.50 -2.63 3.89
CA LEU A 116 -8.25 -2.92 4.60
C LEU A 116 -7.60 -4.19 4.03
N VAL A 117 -6.35 -4.10 3.57
CA VAL A 117 -5.64 -5.21 2.90
C VAL A 117 -4.53 -5.79 3.77
N ALA A 118 -3.89 -4.98 4.62
CA ALA A 118 -2.89 -5.48 5.55
C ALA A 118 -2.81 -4.62 6.80
N GLN A 119 -2.72 -5.29 7.94
CA GLN A 119 -2.11 -4.78 9.17
C GLN A 119 -1.00 -5.77 9.52
N PRO A 120 0.29 -5.39 9.44
CA PRO A 120 1.34 -6.19 10.04
C PRO A 120 1.10 -6.18 11.55
N ARG A 121 0.83 -7.37 12.10
CA ARG A 121 0.81 -7.58 13.54
C ARG A 121 2.22 -7.40 14.07
N PHE A 122 2.49 -6.29 14.74
CA PHE A 122 3.65 -6.18 15.62
C PHE A 122 3.21 -6.50 17.04
N TYR A 123 3.73 -7.62 17.56
CA TYR A 123 3.60 -8.10 18.94
C TYR A 123 4.48 -7.29 19.89
#